data_AF-A0A7W1YLF6-F1
#
_entry.id   AF-A0A7W1YLF6-F1
#
_cell.length_a   1.000
_cell.length_b   1.000
_cell.length_c   1.000
_cell.angle_alpha   90.00
_cell.angle_beta   90.00
_cell.angle_gamma   90.00
#
_symmetry.space_group_name_H-M   'P 1'
#
loop_
_entity.id
_entity.type
_entity.pdbx_description
1 polymer ?
#
loop_
_entity_poly.entity_id
_entity_poly.type
_entity_poly.pdbx_seq_one_letter_code
_entity_poly.pdbx_strand_id
1 'polypeptide(L)'
;MWNHRSEHPVENVSQGEQWTVQQIHAIVQGGLWNATAVFVTWDDWGGWYDHVTPPEVERWHDGTPFRYGSRVGCLVLGAFAKQSYVSKVLHSHVSLVKFCTTIFQLPVLNQRVQKADPMLDCFDFTQPPRPGPAV
;
A
#
# COMPACT_ATOMS: atom_id res chain seq x y z
N MET A 1 7.32 -10.89 -14.09
CA MET A 1 7.89 -10.10 -12.98
C MET A 1 8.63 -8.87 -13.47
N TRP A 2 9.19 -8.88 -14.69
CA TRP A 2 9.69 -7.67 -15.35
C TRP A 2 8.91 -7.47 -16.65
N ASN A 3 8.18 -6.36 -16.77
CA ASN A 3 7.56 -5.94 -18.02
C ASN A 3 7.62 -4.41 -18.11
N HIS A 4 7.37 -3.86 -19.29
CA HIS A 4 7.40 -2.41 -19.55
C HIS A 4 6.34 -1.59 -18.76
N ARG A 5 5.64 -2.20 -17.79
CA ARG A 5 4.57 -1.58 -16.98
C ARG A 5 4.87 -1.61 -15.49
N SER A 6 5.98 -2.20 -15.05
CA SER A 6 6.31 -2.32 -13.62
C SER A 6 7.11 -1.14 -13.06
N GLU A 7 7.47 -0.17 -13.90
CA GLU A 7 8.31 0.99 -13.55
C GLU A 7 9.73 0.64 -13.08
N HIS A 8 10.12 -0.63 -13.14
CA HIS A 8 11.45 -1.04 -12.72
C HIS A 8 12.52 -0.57 -13.72
N PRO A 9 13.69 -0.09 -13.28
CA PRO A 9 14.76 0.29 -14.20
C PRO A 9 15.14 -0.81 -15.20
N VAL A 10 15.44 -0.49 -16.45
CA VAL A 10 15.55 0.84 -17.08
C VAL A 10 14.24 1.32 -17.74
N GLU A 11 13.11 0.75 -17.32
CA GLU A 11 11.82 0.99 -17.96
C GLU A 11 11.31 2.43 -17.78
N ASN A 12 10.43 2.86 -18.69
CA ASN A 12 9.84 4.19 -18.65
C ASN A 12 8.74 4.28 -17.59
N VAL A 13 8.96 5.07 -16.55
CA VAL A 13 8.01 5.30 -15.45
C VAL A 13 6.64 5.77 -15.95
N SER A 14 6.58 6.65 -16.96
CA SER A 14 5.31 7.15 -17.48
C SER A 14 4.44 6.04 -18.09
N GLN A 15 5.03 4.95 -18.60
CA GLN A 15 4.24 3.82 -19.12
C GLN A 15 3.62 3.00 -17.97
N GLY A 16 4.37 2.79 -16.89
CA GLY A 16 3.85 2.11 -15.69
C GLY A 16 2.79 2.95 -14.97
N GLU A 17 3.00 4.26 -14.86
CA GLU A 17 2.04 5.21 -14.31
C GLU A 17 0.73 5.15 -15.10
N GLN A 18 0.81 5.29 -16.44
CA GLN A 18 -0.36 5.21 -17.32
C GLN A 18 -1.09 3.87 -17.19
N TRP A 19 -0.35 2.77 -17.09
CA TRP A 19 -0.95 1.45 -16.89
C TRP A 19 -1.70 1.38 -15.56
N THR A 20 -1.12 1.90 -14.48
CA THR A 20 -1.73 1.96 -13.15
C THR A 20 -3.01 2.80 -13.16
N VAL A 21 -2.98 3.98 -13.79
CA VAL A 21 -4.15 4.85 -13.96
C VAL A 21 -5.27 4.12 -14.72
N GLN A 22 -4.93 3.41 -15.81
CA GLN A 22 -5.90 2.62 -16.58
C GLN A 22 -6.58 1.54 -15.72
N GLN A 23 -5.85 0.90 -14.80
CA GLN A 23 -6.47 -0.11 -13.92
C GLN A 23 -7.44 0.53 -12.93
N ILE A 24 -7.09 1.68 -12.37
CA ILE A 24 -7.97 2.44 -11.47
C ILE A 24 -9.22 2.92 -12.22
N HIS A 25 -9.05 3.44 -13.44
CA HIS A 25 -10.18 3.85 -14.28
C HIS A 25 -11.11 2.67 -14.59
N ALA A 26 -10.57 1.49 -14.87
CA ALA A 26 -11.38 0.29 -15.10
C ALA A 26 -12.23 -0.09 -13.88
N ILE A 27 -11.72 0.06 -12.66
CA ILE A 27 -12.48 -0.16 -11.41
C ILE A 27 -13.66 0.82 -11.31
N VAL A 28 -13.43 2.10 -11.64
CA VAL A 28 -14.44 3.15 -11.60
C VAL A 28 -15.51 2.94 -12.68
N GLN A 29 -15.09 2.73 -13.93
CA GLN A 29 -15.98 2.46 -15.07
C GLN A 29 -16.78 1.16 -14.89
N GLY A 30 -16.20 0.17 -14.22
CA GLY A 30 -16.89 -1.08 -13.84
C GLY A 30 -17.92 -0.93 -12.72
N GLY A 31 -18.09 0.27 -12.14
CA GLY A 31 -19.03 0.52 -11.05
C GLY A 31 -18.61 -0.07 -9.69
N LEU A 32 -17.34 -0.48 -9.55
CA LEU A 32 -16.83 -1.16 -8.35
C LEU A 32 -16.21 -0.22 -7.32
N TRP A 33 -16.11 1.07 -7.61
CA TRP A 33 -15.43 2.07 -6.78
C TRP A 33 -15.91 2.07 -5.32
N ASN A 34 -17.22 2.00 -5.10
CA ASN A 34 -17.81 2.06 -3.75
C ASN A 34 -17.50 0.81 -2.89
N ALA A 35 -17.04 -0.28 -3.51
CA ALA A 35 -16.72 -1.53 -2.84
C ALA A 35 -15.21 -1.87 -2.88
N THR A 36 -14.36 -0.95 -3.34
CA THR A 36 -12.93 -1.21 -3.57
C THR A 36 -12.05 -0.26 -2.77
N ALA A 37 -11.05 -0.82 -2.11
CA ALA A 37 -9.89 -0.09 -1.60
C ALA A 37 -8.68 -0.43 -2.49
N VAL A 38 -7.98 0.58 -2.99
CA VAL A 38 -6.79 0.41 -3.82
C VAL A 38 -5.57 0.92 -3.07
N PHE A 39 -4.53 0.11 -3.00
CA PHE A 39 -3.21 0.50 -2.51
C PHE A 39 -2.23 0.46 -3.68
N VAL A 40 -1.58 1.58 -3.96
CA VAL A 40 -0.49 1.66 -4.95
C VAL A 40 0.81 1.82 -4.18
N THR A 41 1.70 0.83 -4.27
CA THR A 41 3.00 0.80 -3.58
C THR A 41 4.03 0.14 -4.48
N TRP A 42 5.31 0.37 -4.18
CA TRP A 42 6.44 -0.31 -4.80
C TRP A 42 6.89 -1.46 -3.90
N ASP A 43 7.50 -2.49 -4.50
CA ASP A 43 8.02 -3.66 -3.79
C ASP A 43 9.36 -3.36 -3.11
N ASP A 44 10.21 -2.57 -3.75
CA ASP A 44 11.46 -2.04 -3.19
C ASP A 44 11.74 -0.59 -3.60
N TRP A 45 12.85 -0.03 -3.10
CA TRP A 45 13.20 1.39 -3.24
C TRP A 45 14.10 1.68 -4.44
N GLY A 46 14.40 0.68 -5.28
CA GLY A 46 15.19 0.80 -6.51
C GLY A 46 16.65 1.18 -6.31
N GLY A 47 17.19 1.10 -5.09
CA GLY A 47 18.56 1.55 -4.78
C GLY A 47 18.69 3.07 -4.53
N TRP A 48 17.59 3.83 -4.63
CA TRP A 48 17.58 5.28 -4.41
C TRP A 48 17.80 5.68 -2.94
N TYR A 49 18.31 6.89 -2.71
CA TYR A 49 18.53 7.36 -1.34
C TYR A 49 17.22 7.78 -0.66
N ASP A 50 17.01 7.30 0.56
CA ASP A 50 16.03 7.84 1.50
C ASP A 50 16.74 8.25 2.81
N HIS A 51 16.38 9.40 3.36
CA HIS A 51 17.06 9.96 4.53
C HIS A 51 16.68 9.29 5.85
N VAL A 52 15.59 8.52 5.89
CA VAL A 52 15.12 7.88 7.12
C VAL A 52 15.87 6.58 7.31
N THR A 53 16.58 6.47 8.42
CA THR A 53 17.16 5.19 8.84
C THR A 53 16.04 4.18 9.11
N PRO A 54 16.01 3.02 8.42
CA PRO A 54 14.94 2.05 8.63
C PRO A 54 14.91 1.52 10.07
N PRO A 55 13.71 1.44 10.67
CA PRO A 55 13.57 0.96 12.03
C PRO A 55 13.92 -0.53 12.13
N GLU A 56 14.49 -0.91 13.28
CA GLU A 56 14.69 -2.30 13.67
C GLU A 56 13.47 -2.73 14.49
N VAL A 57 12.53 -3.40 13.85
CA VAL A 57 11.27 -3.83 14.47
C VAL A 57 11.25 -5.31 14.85
N GLU A 58 12.20 -6.08 14.33
CA GLU A 58 12.27 -7.53 14.42
C GLU A 58 13.73 -7.98 14.56
N ARG A 59 13.94 -9.22 15.01
CA ARG A 59 15.25 -9.87 15.08
C ARG A 59 15.17 -11.23 14.42
N TRP A 60 16.26 -11.66 13.80
CA TRP A 60 16.42 -13.02 13.34
C TRP A 60 16.48 -14.00 14.52
N HIS A 61 16.35 -15.30 14.25
CA HIS A 61 16.38 -16.35 15.28
C HIS A 61 17.70 -16.38 16.07
N ASP A 62 18.80 -15.96 15.45
CA ASP A 62 20.12 -15.83 16.07
C ASP A 62 20.30 -14.53 16.89
N GLY A 63 19.24 -13.72 17.01
CA GLY A 63 19.23 -12.46 17.76
C GLY A 63 19.77 -11.27 16.98
N THR A 64 20.28 -11.45 15.75
CA THR A 64 20.77 -10.34 14.94
C THR A 64 19.61 -9.42 14.49
N PRO A 65 19.86 -8.11 14.36
CA PRO A 65 18.88 -7.15 13.85
C PRO A 65 18.22 -7.57 12.53
N PHE A 66 16.88 -7.54 12.48
CA PHE A 66 16.14 -7.56 11.22
C PHE A 66 15.43 -6.22 11.04
N ARG A 67 16.00 -5.39 10.16
CA ARG A 67 15.48 -4.06 9.85
C ARG A 67 14.51 -4.12 8.68
N TYR A 68 13.56 -3.20 8.68
CA TYR A 68 12.87 -2.88 7.44
C TYR A 68 13.85 -2.33 6.39
N GLY A 69 13.44 -2.38 5.13
CA GLY A 69 14.16 -1.72 4.04
C GLY A 69 13.94 -0.20 4.05
N SER A 70 14.57 0.50 3.09
CA SER A 70 14.27 1.91 2.81
C SER A 70 12.78 2.12 2.53
N ARG A 71 12.28 3.32 2.81
CA ARG A 71 10.87 3.66 2.59
C ARG A 71 10.54 3.63 1.10
N VAL A 72 9.31 3.21 0.81
CA VAL A 72 8.67 3.29 -0.52
C VAL A 72 7.39 4.11 -0.40
N GLY A 73 6.91 4.67 -1.51
CA GLY A 73 5.61 5.32 -1.56
C GLY A 73 4.48 4.33 -1.34
N CYS A 74 3.39 4.77 -0.71
CA CYS A 74 2.13 4.03 -0.66
C CYS A 74 0.97 5.02 -0.75
N LEU A 75 0.16 4.90 -1.80
CA LEU A 75 -1.05 5.69 -2.00
C LEU A 75 -2.26 4.83 -1.68
N VAL A 76 -3.20 5.41 -0.93
CA VAL A 76 -4.47 4.76 -0.59
C VAL A 76 -5.61 5.48 -1.31
N LEU A 77 -6.34 4.75 -2.13
CA LEU A 77 -7.46 5.27 -2.91
C LEU A 77 -8.73 4.45 -2.61
N GLY A 78 -9.87 5.11 -2.71
CA GLY A 78 -11.18 4.47 -2.55
C GLY A 78 -12.24 5.46 -2.09
N ALA A 79 -13.49 5.02 -2.14
CA ALA A 79 -14.64 5.83 -1.73
C ALA A 79 -14.58 6.26 -0.25
N PHE A 80 -13.93 5.45 0.59
CA PHE A 80 -13.77 5.67 2.04
C PHE A 80 -12.35 6.09 2.46
N ALA A 81 -11.40 6.21 1.53
CA ALA A 81 -10.07 6.72 1.87
C ALA A 81 -10.17 8.19 2.33
N LYS A 82 -9.35 8.63 3.29
CA LYS A 82 -9.34 10.05 3.70
C LYS A 82 -8.75 10.93 2.59
N GLN A 83 -9.33 12.12 2.37
CA GLN A 83 -8.81 13.11 1.43
C GLN A 83 -7.75 13.98 2.09
N SER A 84 -6.73 14.37 1.32
CA SER A 84 -5.66 15.29 1.78
C SER A 84 -5.03 14.85 3.10
N TYR A 85 -4.91 13.53 3.30
CA TYR A 85 -4.42 12.93 4.52
C TYR A 85 -3.11 12.20 4.27
N VAL A 86 -2.11 12.46 5.11
CA VAL A 86 -0.84 11.74 5.11
C VAL A 86 -0.72 11.03 6.44
N SER A 87 -0.88 9.71 6.42
CA SER A 87 -0.66 8.87 7.59
C SER A 87 0.77 9.06 8.10
N LYS A 88 0.91 9.17 9.43
CA LYS A 88 2.21 9.22 10.13
C LYS A 88 2.47 7.94 10.94
N VAL A 89 1.58 6.96 10.83
CA VAL A 89 1.72 5.66 11.47
C VAL A 89 2.80 4.86 10.73
N LEU A 90 3.56 4.03 11.46
CA LEU A 90 4.55 3.15 10.85
C LEU A 90 3.84 1.99 10.13
N HIS A 91 3.90 2.01 8.79
CA HIS A 91 3.38 0.96 7.94
C HIS A 91 4.51 0.17 7.28
N SER A 92 4.22 -1.07 6.88
CA SER A 92 5.09 -1.91 6.06
C SER A 92 4.26 -2.69 5.04
N HIS A 93 4.86 -3.43 4.12
CA HIS A 93 4.11 -4.33 3.22
C HIS A 93 3.27 -5.36 3.99
N VAL A 94 3.65 -5.72 5.22
CA VAL A 94 2.85 -6.60 6.09
C VAL A 94 1.53 -5.93 6.50
N SER A 95 1.49 -4.60 6.59
CA SER A 95 0.29 -3.84 6.90
C SER A 95 -0.83 -4.05 5.87
N LEU A 96 -0.49 -4.31 4.60
CA LEU A 96 -1.47 -4.65 3.56
C LEU A 96 -2.14 -6.01 3.84
N VAL A 97 -1.35 -6.99 4.25
CA VAL A 97 -1.88 -8.31 4.65
C VAL A 97 -2.75 -8.17 5.89
N LYS A 98 -2.30 -7.37 6.86
CA LYS A 98 -3.05 -7.08 8.07
C LYS A 98 -4.39 -6.41 7.74
N PHE A 99 -4.40 -5.38 6.87
CA PHE A 99 -5.62 -4.74 6.38
C PHE A 99 -6.62 -5.77 5.84
N CYS A 100 -6.18 -6.66 4.94
CA CYS A 100 -7.03 -7.72 4.39
C CYS A 100 -7.58 -8.63 5.50
N THR A 101 -6.73 -9.11 6.42
CA THR A 101 -7.21 -9.97 7.53
C THR A 101 -8.22 -9.24 8.42
N THR A 102 -8.06 -7.93 8.61
CA THR A 102 -8.97 -7.13 9.43
C THR A 102 -10.31 -6.87 8.73
N ILE A 103 -10.31 -6.41 7.48
CA ILE A 103 -11.54 -6.08 6.74
C ILE A 103 -12.36 -7.34 6.44
N PHE A 104 -11.71 -8.45 6.10
CA PHE A 104 -12.39 -9.73 5.81
C PHE A 104 -12.60 -10.61 7.05
N GLN A 105 -12.26 -10.12 8.26
CA GLN A 105 -12.39 -10.86 9.53
C GLN A 105 -11.73 -12.24 9.50
N LEU A 106 -10.56 -12.33 8.87
CA LEU A 106 -9.80 -13.57 8.75
C LEU A 106 -8.86 -13.75 9.95
N PRO A 107 -8.56 -15.00 10.35
CA PRO A 107 -7.50 -15.27 11.32
C PRO A 107 -6.15 -14.70 10.86
N VAL A 108 -5.37 -14.16 11.81
CA VAL A 108 -4.01 -13.70 11.52
C VAL A 108 -3.09 -14.89 11.20
N LEU A 109 -2.24 -14.74 10.18
CA LEU A 109 -1.40 -15.83 9.68
C LEU A 109 -0.26 -16.20 10.65
N ASN A 110 0.33 -15.20 11.31
CA ASN A 110 1.45 -15.35 12.23
C ASN A 110 1.60 -14.11 13.11
N GLN A 111 2.56 -14.14 14.05
CA GLN A 111 2.85 -13.04 14.96
C GLN A 111 3.26 -11.74 14.25
N ARG A 112 3.88 -11.83 13.07
CA ARG A 112 4.32 -10.66 12.29
C ARG A 112 3.12 -9.89 11.76
N VAL A 113 2.16 -10.58 11.16
CA VAL A 113 0.87 -9.98 10.75
C VAL A 113 0.10 -9.51 11.98
N GLN A 114 0.11 -10.26 13.09
CA GLN A 114 -0.60 -9.87 14.31
C GLN A 114 -0.14 -8.50 14.82
N LYS A 115 1.17 -8.23 14.83
CA LYS A 115 1.80 -6.98 15.30
C LYS A 115 1.73 -5.82 14.32
N ALA A 116 1.47 -6.07 13.04
CA ALA A 116 1.40 -5.02 12.04
C ALA A 116 0.17 -4.11 12.25
N ASP A 117 0.30 -2.85 11.84
CA ASP A 117 -0.82 -1.91 11.78
C ASP A 117 -1.71 -2.22 10.56
N PRO A 118 -3.05 -2.20 10.68
CA PRO A 118 -3.97 -2.50 9.59
C PRO A 118 -4.20 -1.36 8.60
N MET A 119 -3.54 -0.20 8.71
CA MET A 119 -3.75 0.99 7.86
C MET A 119 -5.17 1.57 7.89
N LEU A 120 -5.96 1.27 8.92
CA LEU A 120 -7.33 1.77 9.03
C LEU A 120 -7.39 3.28 9.27
N ASP A 121 -6.31 3.90 9.74
CA ASP A 121 -6.22 5.35 9.90
C ASP A 121 -6.32 6.09 8.56
N CYS A 122 -5.99 5.43 7.45
CA CYS A 122 -6.14 5.96 6.09
C CYS A 122 -7.60 6.02 5.62
N PHE A 123 -8.55 5.42 6.34
CA PHE A 123 -9.95 5.34 5.94
C PHE A 123 -10.86 6.04 6.96
N ASP A 124 -11.97 6.57 6.46
CA ASP A 124 -13.13 6.96 7.25
C ASP A 124 -14.32 6.15 6.73
N PHE A 125 -14.76 5.16 7.51
CA PHE A 125 -15.91 4.31 7.16
C PHE A 125 -17.23 4.88 7.66
N THR A 126 -17.22 6.04 8.33
CA THR A 126 -18.42 6.72 8.83
C THR A 126 -18.97 7.73 7.82
N GLN A 127 -18.15 8.16 6.86
CA GLN A 127 -18.58 9.03 5.76
C GLN A 127 -19.37 8.24 4.69
N PRO A 128 -20.28 8.88 3.94
CA PRO A 128 -20.86 8.27 2.73
C PRO A 128 -19.77 8.03 1.66
N PRO A 129 -19.92 7.02 0.79
CA PRO A 129 -18.93 6.73 -0.24
C PRO A 129 -18.76 7.93 -1.17
N ARG A 130 -17.53 8.39 -1.35
CA ARG A 130 -17.21 9.49 -2.26
C ARG A 130 -17.19 9.03 -3.70
N PRO A 131 -17.57 9.90 -4.66
CA PRO A 131 -17.48 9.58 -6.08
C PRO A 131 -16.05 9.23 -6.49
N GLY A 132 -15.92 8.36 -7.49
CA GLY A 132 -14.64 8.06 -8.12
C GLY A 132 -14.08 9.26 -8.91
N PRO A 133 -12.79 9.22 -9.27
CA PRO A 133 -12.22 10.20 -10.18
C PRO A 133 -13.00 10.22 -11.52
N ALA A 134 -12.96 11.35 -12.21
CA ALA A 134 -13.44 11.42 -13.59
C ALA A 134 -12.56 10.50 -14.47
N VAL A 135 -13.22 9.73 -15.34
CA VAL A 135 -12.61 8.71 -16.20
C VAL A 135 -12.85 8.97 -17.67
#